data_AF-A0A1Q9C1D6-F1
#
_entry.id   AF-A0A1Q9C1D6-F1
#
_cell.length_a   1.000
_cell.length_b   1.000
_cell.length_c   1.000
_cell.angle_alpha   90.00
_cell.angle_beta   90.00
_cell.angle_gamma   90.00
#
_symmetry.space_group_name_H-M   'P 1'
#
loop_
_entity.id
_entity.type
_entity.pdbx_description
1 polymer ?
#
loop_
_entity_poly.entity_id
_entity_poly.type
_entity_poly.pdbx_seq_one_letter_code
_entity_poly.pdbx_strand_id
1 'polypeptide(L)'
;MLVRTLKKRLVVRRGEGDVLCSRSLPLYVGSHGLLPGGFKRRYRGPNEDLESDDFREAFDEQPVQEIDERWMIFDMQEIKELLDAEKLNVYGPRRSVSMLKFCLRTGESEHDLRERMWKVVRAIAGAKYILPSTRVGDDSKMMWSSFVKTRNARLRSSHVSMVRRVTIALAKDSFDRQAGGMGQGLNLQTTAYDCDWNNGTIWCGTRKLASSSHRAPREEEVVTMTGGWVSLSAVALTALCSVEEAKLAFEREL
;
A
#
# COMPACT_ATOMS: atom_id res chain seq x y z
N MET A 1 51.83 -2.71 0.83
CA MET A 1 51.03 -2.77 -0.41
C MET A 1 49.57 -2.98 -0.05
N LEU A 2 48.74 -1.93 -0.12
CA LEU A 2 47.31 -2.09 -0.39
C LEU A 2 46.77 -0.76 -0.92
N VAL A 3 46.45 -0.77 -2.21
CA VAL A 3 45.86 0.33 -2.96
C VAL A 3 44.41 0.50 -2.50
N ARG A 4 44.05 1.69 -1.98
CA ARG A 4 42.65 2.08 -1.80
C ARG A 4 42.31 3.16 -2.82
N THR A 5 41.56 2.73 -3.82
CA THR A 5 41.05 3.55 -4.92
C THR A 5 39.96 4.50 -4.39
N LEU A 6 40.27 5.79 -4.41
CA LEU A 6 39.31 6.89 -4.32
C LEU A 6 38.46 6.94 -5.60
N LYS A 7 37.13 6.91 -5.49
CA LYS A 7 36.24 7.49 -6.51
C LYS A 7 35.06 8.26 -5.90
N LYS A 8 35.28 9.58 -5.84
CA LYS A 8 34.37 10.71 -6.11
C LYS A 8 33.01 10.77 -5.39
N ARG A 9 32.99 11.61 -4.35
CA ARG A 9 31.80 12.33 -3.84
C ARG A 9 31.18 13.16 -4.96
N LEU A 10 29.89 12.98 -5.22
CA LEU A 10 29.06 13.97 -5.90
C LEU A 10 28.78 15.09 -4.89
N VAL A 11 29.43 16.23 -5.04
CA VAL A 11 29.14 17.45 -4.28
C VAL A 11 27.95 18.12 -4.95
N VAL A 12 26.76 17.98 -4.37
CA VAL A 12 25.61 18.84 -4.69
C VAL A 12 25.72 20.05 -3.76
N ARG A 13 26.04 21.21 -4.33
CA ARG A 13 26.03 22.51 -3.63
C ARG A 13 24.60 22.76 -3.12
N ARG A 14 24.42 22.82 -1.80
CA ARG A 14 23.22 23.37 -1.17
C ARG A 14 23.31 24.88 -1.20
N GLY A 15 22.42 25.50 -1.96
CA GLY A 15 21.98 26.87 -1.71
C GLY A 15 21.28 26.95 -0.36
N GLU A 16 21.23 28.17 0.15
CA GLU A 16 20.97 28.56 1.53
C GLU A 16 19.66 28.04 2.13
N GLY A 17 19.70 27.74 3.43
CA GLY A 17 18.58 28.06 4.32
C GLY A 17 17.47 27.04 4.52
N ASP A 18 17.77 25.78 4.84
CA ASP A 18 16.80 24.91 5.53
C ASP A 18 17.43 24.37 6.82
N VAL A 19 16.98 24.90 7.96
CA VAL A 19 17.26 24.33 9.27
C VAL A 19 16.66 22.93 9.29
N LEU A 20 17.52 21.93 9.12
CA LEU A 20 17.15 20.53 9.28
C LEU A 20 16.71 20.29 10.72
N CYS A 21 15.41 20.39 10.97
CA CYS A 21 14.78 19.85 12.16
C CYS A 21 15.09 18.35 12.21
N SER A 22 16.02 17.96 13.08
CA SER A 22 16.63 16.63 13.12
C SER A 22 15.68 15.54 13.63
N ARG A 23 14.45 15.90 14.02
CA ARG A 23 13.41 14.98 14.53
C ARG A 23 12.04 15.36 13.97
N SER A 24 11.65 14.73 12.86
CA SER A 24 10.34 14.90 12.26
C SER A 24 9.65 13.56 12.05
N LEU A 25 8.35 13.48 12.34
CA LEU A 25 7.53 12.30 12.13
C LEU A 25 6.54 12.53 10.98
N PRO A 26 6.52 11.67 9.95
CA PRO A 26 5.58 11.83 8.87
C PRO A 26 4.26 11.08 9.13
N LEU A 27 3.16 11.64 8.64
CA LEU A 27 1.80 11.11 8.67
C LEU A 27 1.29 11.00 7.22
N TYR A 28 0.73 9.85 6.83
CA TYR A 28 0.05 9.72 5.54
C TYR A 28 -1.39 10.20 5.63
N VAL A 29 -1.83 10.84 4.56
CA VAL A 29 -3.21 11.23 4.32
C VAL A 29 -3.61 10.71 2.94
N GLY A 30 -4.69 9.95 2.85
CA GLY A 30 -5.29 9.59 1.56
C GLY A 30 -6.11 10.76 1.00
N SER A 31 -5.74 11.26 -0.17
CA SER A 31 -6.51 12.23 -0.93
C SER A 31 -6.55 11.75 -2.38
N HIS A 32 -7.63 11.06 -2.75
CA HIS A 32 -7.79 10.58 -4.12
C HIS A 32 -7.94 11.79 -5.06
N GLY A 33 -7.09 11.88 -6.07
CA GLY A 33 -7.35 12.71 -7.24
C GLY A 33 -7.76 11.79 -8.38
N LEU A 34 -8.80 12.15 -9.13
CA LEU A 34 -9.07 11.52 -10.42
C LEU A 34 -7.85 11.79 -11.33
N LEU A 35 -7.35 10.73 -11.98
CA LEU A 35 -6.37 10.89 -13.03
C LEU A 35 -7.09 11.43 -14.27
N PRO A 36 -6.63 12.53 -14.91
CA PRO A 36 -6.92 12.74 -16.31
C PRO A 36 -6.06 11.73 -17.07
N GLY A 37 -6.69 10.70 -17.62
CA GLY A 37 -6.01 9.64 -18.36
C GLY A 37 -6.25 8.28 -17.73
N GLY A 38 -7.27 7.59 -18.23
CA GLY A 38 -7.40 6.15 -18.05
C GLY A 38 -6.08 5.48 -18.41
N PHE A 39 -5.62 4.60 -17.53
CA PHE A 39 -4.51 3.71 -17.80
C PHE A 39 -4.97 2.76 -18.93
N LYS A 40 -4.81 3.18 -20.20
CA LYS A 40 -4.95 2.27 -21.35
C LYS A 40 -3.89 1.19 -21.15
N ARG A 41 -4.28 0.06 -20.56
CA ARG A 41 -3.57 -1.20 -20.81
C ARG A 41 -3.63 -1.37 -22.32
N ARG A 42 -2.52 -1.10 -23.02
CA ARG A 42 -2.34 -1.67 -24.35
C ARG A 42 -2.24 -3.17 -24.15
N TYR A 43 -3.38 -3.85 -24.25
CA TYR A 43 -3.37 -5.25 -24.60
C TYR A 43 -2.85 -5.30 -26.03
N ARG A 44 -1.58 -5.68 -26.22
CA ARG A 44 -1.05 -5.96 -27.55
C ARG A 44 -1.35 -7.44 -27.81
N GLY A 45 -2.58 -7.69 -28.28
CA GLY A 45 -2.89 -8.97 -28.91
C GLY A 45 -2.13 -9.09 -30.24
N PRO A 46 -1.80 -10.30 -30.69
CA PRO A 46 -1.25 -10.51 -32.01
C PRO A 46 -2.40 -10.47 -33.02
N ASN A 47 -2.24 -9.67 -34.07
CA ASN A 47 -3.20 -9.37 -35.15
C ASN A 47 -4.17 -8.23 -34.84
N GLU A 48 -3.93 -7.09 -35.49
CA GLU A 48 -4.98 -6.25 -36.11
C GLU A 48 -4.29 -5.11 -36.85
N ASP A 49 -3.88 -5.40 -38.09
CA ASP A 49 -3.83 -4.41 -39.15
C ASP A 49 -5.27 -4.31 -39.70
N LEU A 50 -6.05 -3.34 -39.22
CA LEU A 50 -7.26 -2.89 -39.90
C LEU A 50 -7.48 -1.41 -39.58
N GLU A 51 -7.25 -0.61 -40.61
CA GLU A 51 -7.61 0.80 -40.70
C GLU A 51 -9.11 0.98 -40.45
N SER A 52 -9.46 1.95 -39.62
CA SER A 52 -10.70 2.73 -39.77
C SER A 52 -10.56 4.03 -38.98
N ASP A 53 -10.15 5.07 -39.71
CA ASP A 53 -10.56 6.44 -39.43
C ASP A 53 -12.08 6.50 -39.49
N ASP A 54 -12.75 6.71 -38.36
CA ASP A 54 -14.07 7.37 -38.23
C ASP A 54 -14.69 7.05 -36.86
N PHE A 55 -14.29 7.79 -35.82
CA PHE A 55 -15.12 8.05 -34.63
C PHE A 55 -14.43 9.16 -33.80
N ARG A 56 -14.40 10.37 -34.37
CA ARG A 56 -14.11 11.61 -33.62
C ARG A 56 -15.44 12.32 -33.35
N GLU A 57 -16.28 11.70 -32.52
CA GLU A 57 -17.31 12.46 -31.83
C GLU A 57 -16.63 13.28 -30.72
N ALA A 58 -16.79 14.59 -30.86
CA ALA A 58 -16.40 15.58 -29.88
C ALA A 58 -17.19 15.35 -28.59
N PHE A 59 -16.59 14.64 -27.64
CA PHE A 59 -16.90 14.88 -26.24
C PHE A 59 -16.33 16.25 -25.91
N ASP A 60 -17.21 17.24 -25.75
CA ASP A 60 -16.89 18.49 -25.06
C ASP A 60 -16.26 18.11 -23.72
N GLU A 61 -14.92 18.15 -23.65
CA GLU A 61 -14.17 18.15 -22.41
C GLU A 61 -14.48 19.47 -21.70
N GLN A 62 -15.62 19.51 -21.01
CA GLN A 62 -15.83 20.45 -19.92
C GLN A 62 -14.59 20.34 -19.02
N PRO A 63 -13.82 21.42 -18.78
CA PRO A 63 -12.71 21.35 -17.87
C PRO A 63 -13.28 20.96 -16.51
N VAL A 64 -13.04 19.71 -16.10
CA VAL A 64 -13.30 19.27 -14.74
C VAL A 64 -12.46 20.21 -13.89
N GLN A 65 -13.10 21.17 -13.22
CA GLN A 65 -12.45 21.97 -12.19
C GLN A 65 -11.80 20.96 -11.24
N GLU A 66 -10.48 20.88 -11.28
CA GLU A 66 -9.70 20.01 -10.42
C GLU A 66 -9.84 20.61 -9.01
N ILE A 67 -10.90 20.21 -8.31
CA ILE A 67 -11.05 20.49 -6.89
C ILE A 67 -9.86 19.78 -6.26
N ASP A 68 -8.85 20.54 -5.86
CA ASP A 68 -7.70 19.99 -5.15
C ASP A 68 -8.17 19.68 -3.72
N GLU A 69 -8.87 18.56 -3.58
CA GLU A 69 -9.49 18.03 -2.35
C GLU A 69 -8.51 17.90 -1.18
N ARG A 70 -7.22 18.00 -1.49
CA ARG A 70 -6.10 18.03 -0.54
C ARG A 70 -6.19 19.19 0.43
N TRP A 71 -6.73 20.34 0.02
CA TRP A 71 -6.76 21.53 0.88
C TRP A 71 -7.76 21.45 2.04
N MET A 72 -8.73 20.54 1.95
CA MET A 72 -9.84 20.47 2.93
C MET A 72 -9.39 20.12 4.35
N ILE A 73 -8.21 19.51 4.50
CA ILE A 73 -7.62 19.25 5.82
C ILE A 73 -7.20 20.56 6.50
N PHE A 74 -6.76 21.56 5.75
CA PHE A 74 -6.37 22.86 6.32
C PHE A 74 -7.58 23.72 6.68
N ASP A 75 -8.76 23.41 6.11
CA ASP A 75 -10.03 24.06 6.41
C ASP A 75 -10.69 23.51 7.68
N MET A 76 -10.26 22.34 8.17
CA MET A 76 -10.78 21.74 9.39
C MET A 76 -10.26 22.49 10.63
N GLN A 77 -11.15 23.27 11.26
CA GLN A 77 -10.81 24.10 12.42
C GLN A 77 -10.22 23.29 13.58
N GLU A 78 -10.67 22.05 13.79
CA GLU A 78 -10.24 21.15 14.86
C GLU A 78 -8.77 20.72 14.77
N ILE A 79 -8.19 20.71 13.57
CA ILE A 79 -6.81 20.25 13.35
C ILE A 79 -5.85 21.36 12.95
N LYS A 80 -6.37 22.54 12.58
CA LYS A 80 -5.57 23.66 12.07
C LYS A 80 -4.39 24.02 12.99
N GLU A 81 -4.59 24.08 14.30
CA GLU A 81 -3.55 24.40 15.29
C GLU A 81 -2.58 23.24 15.55
N LEU A 82 -2.99 22.02 15.21
CA LEU A 82 -2.21 20.80 15.42
C LEU A 82 -1.22 20.54 14.28
N LEU A 83 -1.48 21.08 13.08
CA LEU A 83 -0.65 20.92 11.90
C LEU A 83 0.58 21.84 11.97
N ASP A 84 1.74 21.33 11.52
CA ASP A 84 2.96 22.13 11.35
C ASP A 84 3.22 22.49 9.88
N ALA A 85 2.45 21.91 8.97
CA ALA A 85 2.63 22.08 7.54
C ALA A 85 1.52 22.97 6.98
N GLU A 86 1.87 23.87 6.07
CA GLU A 86 0.91 24.71 5.32
C GLU A 86 0.45 24.05 4.02
N LYS A 87 1.15 22.99 3.59
CA LYS A 87 0.86 22.25 2.37
C LYS A 87 1.10 20.76 2.54
N LEU A 88 0.36 19.96 1.78
CA LEU A 88 0.55 18.53 1.69
C LEU A 88 1.67 18.18 0.73
N ASN A 89 2.62 17.34 1.16
CA ASN A 89 3.67 16.85 0.28
C ASN A 89 3.22 15.56 -0.41
N VAL A 90 3.09 15.59 -1.74
CA VAL A 90 2.78 14.41 -2.55
C VAL A 90 4.08 13.81 -3.08
N TYR A 91 4.30 12.52 -2.83
CA TYR A 91 5.50 11.81 -3.30
C TYR A 91 5.15 10.69 -4.27
N GLY A 92 5.86 10.65 -5.40
CA GLY A 92 5.75 9.57 -6.38
C GLY A 92 4.56 9.69 -7.35
N PRO A 93 4.36 8.69 -8.22
CA PRO A 93 3.32 8.74 -9.26
C PRO A 93 1.90 8.56 -8.71
N ARG A 94 1.76 8.03 -7.48
CA ARG A 94 0.46 7.84 -6.83
C ARG A 94 0.01 9.15 -6.16
N ARG A 95 -0.70 9.97 -6.93
CA ARG A 95 -1.31 11.24 -6.47
C ARG A 95 -2.47 11.08 -5.48
N SER A 96 -2.81 9.83 -5.10
CA SER A 96 -3.88 9.48 -4.17
C SER A 96 -3.50 9.51 -2.69
N VAL A 97 -2.21 9.75 -2.38
CA VAL A 97 -1.70 9.78 -1.01
C VAL A 97 -0.73 10.94 -0.86
N SER A 98 -0.90 11.69 0.23
CA SER A 98 -0.09 12.84 0.62
C SER A 98 0.54 12.61 1.99
N MET A 99 1.56 13.39 2.34
CA MET A 99 2.29 13.28 3.60
C MET A 99 2.31 14.61 4.34
N LEU A 100 1.89 14.58 5.61
CA LEU A 100 2.03 15.66 6.58
C LEU A 100 3.28 15.41 7.42
N LYS A 101 4.14 16.41 7.55
CA LYS A 101 5.35 16.33 8.38
C LYS A 101 5.08 17.06 9.69
N PHE A 102 5.27 16.37 10.80
CA PHE A 102 5.21 16.96 12.14
C PHE A 102 6.62 17.20 12.64
N CYS A 103 6.86 18.38 13.20
CA CYS A 103 8.12 18.81 13.80
C CYS A 103 7.94 18.93 15.31
N LEU A 104 8.96 18.55 16.07
CA LEU A 104 8.96 18.75 17.52
C LEU A 104 8.98 20.25 17.84
N ARG A 105 7.94 20.76 18.51
CA ARG A 105 7.84 22.17 18.91
C ARG A 105 8.68 22.47 20.15
N THR A 106 8.99 23.74 20.40
CA THR A 106 9.74 24.16 21.59
C THR A 106 8.95 23.80 22.86
N GLY A 107 9.59 23.06 23.78
CA GLY A 107 8.95 22.61 25.03
C GLY A 107 8.03 21.38 24.87
N GLU A 108 7.87 20.84 23.66
CA GLU A 108 7.10 19.63 23.39
C GLU A 108 7.99 18.38 23.58
N SER A 109 7.48 17.34 24.23
CA SER A 109 8.15 16.03 24.28
C SER A 109 7.80 15.16 23.07
N GLU A 110 8.58 14.10 22.82
CA GLU A 110 8.23 13.15 21.74
C GLU A 110 6.89 12.44 21.97
N HIS A 111 6.48 12.30 23.23
CA HIS A 111 5.17 11.78 23.59
C HIS A 111 4.06 12.75 23.18
N ASP A 112 4.23 14.04 23.49
CA ASP A 112 3.24 15.08 23.16
C ASP A 112 3.11 15.26 21.64
N LEU A 113 4.23 15.18 20.91
CA LEU A 113 4.24 15.16 19.45
C LEU A 113 3.38 14.01 18.89
N ARG A 114 3.50 12.80 19.46
CA ARG A 114 2.70 11.64 19.03
C ARG A 114 1.23 11.81 19.40
N GLU A 115 0.92 12.35 20.57
CA GLU A 115 -0.45 12.66 20.97
C GLU A 115 -1.08 13.70 20.03
N ARG A 116 -0.32 14.73 19.63
CA ARG A 116 -0.76 15.71 18.63
C ARG A 116 -1.05 15.07 17.27
N MET A 117 -0.17 14.20 16.79
CA MET A 117 -0.42 13.42 15.57
C MET A 117 -1.68 12.54 15.71
N TRP A 118 -1.88 11.91 16.86
CA TRP A 118 -3.07 11.09 17.14
C TRP A 118 -4.36 11.90 17.13
N LYS A 119 -4.35 13.12 17.68
CA LYS A 119 -5.51 14.03 17.63
C LYS A 119 -5.89 14.34 16.18
N VAL A 120 -4.91 14.61 15.31
CA VAL A 120 -5.16 14.80 13.87
C VAL A 120 -5.75 13.55 13.22
N VAL A 121 -5.22 12.37 13.53
CA VAL A 121 -5.76 11.10 13.00
C VAL A 121 -7.21 10.88 13.44
N ARG A 122 -7.53 11.13 14.71
CA ARG A 122 -8.89 10.98 15.25
C ARG A 122 -9.86 11.99 14.66
N ALA A 123 -9.45 13.25 14.49
CA ALA A 123 -10.29 14.27 13.88
C ALA A 123 -10.61 13.93 12.42
N ILE A 124 -9.60 13.51 11.63
CA ILE A 124 -9.83 13.05 10.23
C ILE A 124 -10.77 11.85 10.19
N ALA A 125 -10.58 10.86 11.08
CA ALA A 125 -11.45 9.69 11.15
C ALA A 125 -12.88 10.04 11.59
N GLY A 126 -13.03 11.00 12.51
CA GLY A 126 -14.31 11.48 13.02
C GLY A 126 -15.10 12.30 12.01
N ALA A 127 -14.42 13.07 11.16
CA ALA A 127 -15.04 13.87 10.11
C ALA A 127 -15.78 13.02 9.06
N LYS A 128 -15.43 11.73 8.91
CA LYS A 128 -16.01 10.79 7.92
C LYS A 128 -16.16 11.40 6.52
N TYR A 129 -15.22 12.26 6.15
CA TYR A 129 -15.32 13.07 4.95
C TYR A 129 -15.23 12.18 3.70
N ILE A 130 -16.25 12.21 2.85
CA ILE A 130 -16.28 11.45 1.58
C ILE A 130 -15.68 12.31 0.48
N LEU A 131 -14.60 11.83 -0.11
CA LEU A 131 -13.87 12.50 -1.18
C LEU A 131 -14.76 12.64 -2.44
N PRO A 132 -15.06 13.86 -2.92
CA PRO A 132 -15.90 14.09 -4.10
C PRO A 132 -15.45 13.31 -5.34
N SER A 133 -14.14 13.21 -5.56
CA SER A 133 -13.47 12.46 -6.63
C SER A 133 -13.80 10.96 -6.65
N THR A 134 -14.25 10.42 -5.53
CA THR A 134 -14.59 9.01 -5.37
C THR A 134 -16.10 8.74 -5.40
N ARG A 135 -16.92 9.79 -5.59
CA ARG A 135 -18.38 9.66 -5.66
C ARG A 135 -18.88 9.17 -7.03
N VAL A 136 -17.99 9.00 -8.01
CA VAL A 136 -18.34 8.49 -9.34
C VAL A 136 -18.36 6.96 -9.29
N GLY A 137 -19.54 6.40 -9.00
CA GLY A 137 -19.79 4.95 -8.88
C GLY A 137 -20.33 4.55 -7.49
N ASP A 138 -20.56 3.26 -7.27
CA ASP A 138 -21.04 2.72 -5.97
C ASP A 138 -19.98 2.73 -4.85
N ASP A 139 -18.75 3.16 -5.14
CA ASP A 139 -17.58 2.99 -4.28
C ASP A 139 -17.08 4.33 -3.68
N SER A 140 -17.93 4.96 -2.85
CA SER A 140 -17.55 6.19 -2.14
C SER A 140 -16.45 5.91 -1.10
N LYS A 141 -15.31 6.62 -1.17
CA LYS A 141 -14.20 6.43 -0.22
C LYS A 141 -14.10 7.59 0.74
N MET A 142 -14.07 7.23 2.03
CA MET A 142 -13.78 8.18 3.09
C MET A 142 -12.28 8.53 3.10
N MET A 143 -12.01 9.80 3.37
CA MET A 143 -10.67 10.27 3.68
C MET A 143 -10.15 9.57 4.94
N TRP A 144 -8.87 9.20 4.93
CA TRP A 144 -8.23 8.52 6.05
C TRP A 144 -6.82 9.04 6.24
N SER A 145 -6.30 8.89 7.45
CA SER A 145 -4.91 9.19 7.77
C SER A 145 -4.31 8.11 8.66
N SER A 146 -2.99 7.94 8.58
CA SER A 146 -2.28 6.95 9.39
C SER A 146 -0.81 7.32 9.55
N PHE A 147 -0.19 6.88 10.65
CA PHE A 147 1.25 7.02 10.83
C PHE A 147 2.02 6.38 9.68
N VAL A 148 3.06 7.06 9.21
CA VAL A 148 3.95 6.47 8.23
C VAL A 148 4.66 5.27 8.85
N LYS A 149 4.40 4.09 8.31
CA LYS A 149 5.08 2.86 8.70
C LYS A 149 6.59 2.98 8.45
N THR A 150 7.39 2.52 9.40
CA THR A 150 8.83 2.32 9.22
C THR A 150 9.11 1.33 8.08
N ARG A 151 10.32 1.33 7.51
CA ARG A 151 10.71 0.38 6.45
C ARG A 151 10.41 -1.07 6.86
N ASN A 152 10.76 -1.45 8.08
CA ASN A 152 10.52 -2.81 8.58
C ASN A 152 9.01 -3.12 8.73
N ALA A 153 8.21 -2.18 9.24
CA ALA A 153 6.75 -2.36 9.32
C ALA A 153 6.09 -2.45 7.93
N ARG A 154 6.61 -1.73 6.93
CA ARG A 154 6.18 -1.86 5.54
C ARG A 154 6.53 -3.24 4.98
N LEU A 155 7.75 -3.73 5.19
CA LEU A 155 8.16 -5.06 4.75
C LEU A 155 7.26 -6.15 5.34
N ARG A 156 6.99 -6.11 6.65
CA ARG A 156 6.10 -7.09 7.32
C ARG A 156 4.67 -7.07 6.78
N SER A 157 4.09 -5.88 6.65
CA SER A 157 2.72 -5.75 6.12
C SER A 157 2.62 -6.08 4.63
N SER A 158 3.65 -5.78 3.84
CA SER A 158 3.74 -6.19 2.43
C SER A 158 3.85 -7.71 2.30
N HIS A 159 4.64 -8.35 3.16
CA HIS A 159 4.80 -9.82 3.21
C HIS A 159 3.44 -10.50 3.44
N VAL A 160 2.75 -10.12 4.51
CA VAL A 160 1.41 -10.65 4.84
C VAL A 160 0.41 -10.39 3.71
N SER A 161 0.41 -9.19 3.15
CA SER A 161 -0.51 -8.84 2.06
C SER A 161 -0.23 -9.64 0.79
N MET A 162 1.02 -9.90 0.46
CA MET A 162 1.40 -10.70 -0.70
C MET A 162 0.98 -12.15 -0.49
N VAL A 163 1.33 -12.76 0.65
CA VAL A 163 0.96 -14.15 0.96
C VAL A 163 -0.55 -14.36 0.91
N ARG A 164 -1.33 -13.44 1.48
CA ARG A 164 -2.80 -13.51 1.41
C ARG A 164 -3.29 -13.48 -0.04
N ARG A 165 -2.80 -12.54 -0.86
CA ARG A 165 -3.24 -12.39 -2.25
C ARG A 165 -2.90 -13.63 -3.09
N VAL A 166 -1.67 -14.13 -2.98
CA VAL A 166 -1.22 -15.31 -3.72
C VAL A 166 -2.01 -16.54 -3.30
N THR A 167 -2.21 -16.75 -1.99
CA THR A 167 -2.98 -17.90 -1.48
C THR A 167 -4.42 -17.88 -1.96
N ILE A 168 -5.08 -16.71 -1.93
CA ILE A 168 -6.45 -16.56 -2.44
C ILE A 168 -6.50 -16.80 -3.96
N ALA A 169 -5.51 -16.31 -4.71
CA ALA A 169 -5.45 -16.54 -6.16
C ALA A 169 -5.31 -18.02 -6.49
N LEU A 170 -4.42 -18.74 -5.80
CA LEU A 170 -4.29 -20.19 -5.93
C LEU A 170 -5.58 -20.93 -5.57
N ALA A 171 -6.25 -20.50 -4.49
CA ALA A 171 -7.52 -21.09 -4.06
C ALA A 171 -8.63 -20.89 -5.12
N LYS A 172 -8.68 -19.71 -5.75
CA LYS A 172 -9.61 -19.43 -6.86
C LYS A 172 -9.31 -20.31 -8.06
N ASP A 173 -8.04 -20.37 -8.48
CA ASP A 173 -7.63 -21.19 -9.62
C ASP A 173 -7.95 -22.68 -9.39
N SER A 174 -7.74 -23.19 -8.17
CA SER A 174 -8.08 -24.57 -7.82
C SER A 174 -9.59 -24.80 -7.80
N PHE A 175 -10.35 -23.87 -7.23
CA PHE A 175 -11.81 -23.93 -7.21
C PHE A 175 -12.40 -23.97 -8.63
N ASP A 176 -11.92 -23.12 -9.53
CA ASP A 176 -12.38 -23.05 -10.91
C ASP A 176 -12.06 -24.34 -11.69
N ARG A 177 -10.92 -25.00 -11.41
CA ARG A 177 -10.53 -26.27 -12.04
C ARG A 177 -11.33 -27.48 -11.52
N GLN A 178 -11.87 -27.42 -10.30
CA GLN A 178 -12.59 -28.54 -9.69
C GLN A 178 -14.08 -28.64 -10.06
N ALA A 179 -14.56 -27.86 -11.04
CA ALA A 179 -15.90 -27.98 -11.64
C ALA A 179 -17.05 -28.17 -10.62
N GLY A 180 -17.09 -27.33 -9.56
CA GLY A 180 -18.17 -27.37 -8.57
C GLY A 180 -18.12 -28.52 -7.56
N GLY A 181 -16.98 -29.21 -7.41
CA GLY A 181 -16.74 -30.08 -6.26
C GLY A 181 -16.91 -29.33 -4.92
N MET A 182 -17.15 -30.07 -3.83
CA MET A 182 -17.36 -29.55 -2.46
C MET A 182 -16.13 -28.81 -1.88
N GLY A 183 -15.66 -27.76 -2.54
CA GLY A 183 -14.62 -26.88 -2.06
C GLY A 183 -15.19 -25.99 -0.97
N GLN A 184 -14.60 -26.04 0.22
CA GLN A 184 -14.91 -25.07 1.26
C GLN A 184 -14.48 -23.67 0.79
N GLY A 185 -15.40 -22.91 0.19
CA GLY A 185 -15.16 -21.54 -0.30
C GLY A 185 -14.78 -20.52 0.79
N LEU A 186 -14.57 -20.95 2.03
CA LEU A 186 -14.08 -20.14 3.13
C LEU A 186 -12.68 -19.58 2.83
N ASN A 187 -11.79 -20.38 2.24
CA ASN A 187 -10.45 -19.94 1.84
C ASN A 187 -10.45 -18.91 0.70
N LEU A 188 -11.58 -18.68 0.02
CA LEU A 188 -11.72 -17.61 -0.98
C LEU A 188 -12.02 -16.25 -0.33
N GLN A 189 -12.50 -16.25 0.92
CA GLN A 189 -12.88 -15.05 1.64
C GLN A 189 -11.66 -14.40 2.29
N THR A 190 -11.52 -13.08 2.15
CA THR A 190 -10.45 -12.32 2.79
C THR A 190 -10.50 -12.36 4.31
N THR A 191 -11.69 -12.60 4.88
CA THR A 191 -11.99 -12.73 6.30
C THR A 191 -11.56 -14.07 6.91
N ALA A 192 -11.25 -15.09 6.10
CA ALA A 192 -10.75 -16.36 6.60
C ALA A 192 -9.27 -16.32 7.01
N TYR A 193 -8.59 -15.21 6.75
CA TYR A 193 -7.16 -15.05 6.99
C TYR A 193 -6.87 -14.11 8.16
N ASP A 194 -6.35 -14.67 9.24
CA ASP A 194 -5.91 -13.91 10.40
C ASP A 194 -4.55 -13.28 10.13
N CYS A 195 -4.57 -11.97 9.87
CA CYS A 195 -3.40 -11.18 9.49
C CYS A 195 -2.92 -10.31 10.65
N ASP A 196 -1.84 -10.70 11.31
CA ASP A 196 -1.12 -9.82 12.23
C ASP A 196 -0.12 -8.97 11.43
N TRP A 197 -0.57 -7.78 11.04
CA TRP A 197 0.22 -6.81 10.28
C TRP A 197 1.44 -6.28 11.05
N ASN A 198 1.42 -6.35 12.38
CA ASN A 198 2.47 -5.82 13.23
C ASN A 198 3.62 -6.81 13.36
N ASN A 199 3.32 -8.08 13.57
CA ASN A 199 4.33 -9.15 13.61
C ASN A 199 4.67 -9.71 12.22
N GLY A 200 3.85 -9.42 11.21
CA GLY A 200 4.04 -9.93 9.86
C GLY A 200 3.72 -11.42 9.76
N THR A 201 2.67 -11.87 10.45
CA THR A 201 2.22 -13.27 10.39
C THR A 201 0.84 -13.40 9.78
N ILE A 202 0.62 -14.49 9.08
CA ILE A 202 -0.67 -14.82 8.48
C ILE A 202 -1.03 -16.27 8.75
N TRP A 203 -2.29 -16.47 9.11
CA TRP A 203 -2.86 -17.77 9.42
C TRP A 203 -4.15 -17.96 8.63
N CYS A 204 -4.51 -19.22 8.41
CA CYS A 204 -5.83 -19.62 7.93
C CYS A 204 -6.31 -20.76 8.84
N GLY A 205 -7.25 -20.45 9.74
CA GLY A 205 -7.56 -21.32 10.87
C GLY A 205 -6.32 -21.60 11.71
N THR A 206 -6.03 -22.87 12.00
CA THR A 206 -4.87 -23.28 12.81
C THR A 206 -3.54 -23.30 12.05
N ARG A 207 -3.56 -23.08 10.72
CA ARG A 207 -2.36 -23.20 9.88
C ARG A 207 -1.65 -21.87 9.73
N LYS A 208 -0.36 -21.83 10.07
CA LYS A 208 0.50 -20.67 9.83
C LYS A 208 1.02 -20.72 8.40
N LEU A 209 0.63 -19.75 7.60
CA LEU A 209 1.03 -19.71 6.19
C LEU A 209 2.40 -19.05 6.02
N ALA A 210 2.67 -18.00 6.79
CA ALA A 210 3.91 -17.26 6.68
C ALA A 210 4.22 -16.44 7.94
N SER A 211 5.49 -16.04 8.06
CA SER A 211 5.92 -15.13 9.13
C SER A 211 7.18 -14.33 8.77
N SER A 212 7.17 -13.06 9.17
CA SER A 212 8.32 -12.16 9.11
C SER A 212 9.15 -12.11 10.41
N SER A 213 8.60 -12.57 11.54
CA SER A 213 9.21 -12.42 12.87
C SER A 213 9.57 -13.74 13.55
N HIS A 214 8.75 -14.77 13.38
CA HIS A 214 9.01 -16.11 13.92
C HIS A 214 10.03 -16.86 13.09
N ARG A 215 10.69 -17.83 13.72
CA ARG A 215 11.57 -18.78 13.06
C ARG A 215 10.80 -19.64 12.06
N ALA A 216 11.42 -19.94 10.92
CA ALA A 216 10.88 -20.90 9.96
C ALA A 216 10.82 -22.32 10.57
N PRO A 217 9.75 -23.09 10.27
CA PRO A 217 9.70 -24.52 10.63
C PRO A 217 10.86 -25.26 9.94
N ARG A 218 11.39 -26.31 10.60
CA ARG A 218 12.55 -27.07 10.09
C ARG A 218 12.16 -28.22 9.15
N GLU A 219 10.95 -28.74 9.31
CA GLU A 219 10.48 -29.98 8.68
C GLU A 219 9.51 -29.72 7.52
N GLU A 220 9.19 -28.46 7.23
CA GLU A 220 8.27 -28.07 6.16
C GLU A 220 9.03 -27.46 4.98
N GLU A 221 8.47 -27.61 3.78
CA GLU A 221 8.97 -26.89 2.62
C GLU A 221 8.66 -25.40 2.75
N VAL A 222 9.72 -24.59 2.78
CA VAL A 222 9.63 -23.16 3.04
C VAL A 222 10.34 -22.37 1.95
N VAL A 223 9.71 -21.30 1.47
CA VAL A 223 10.36 -20.27 0.66
C VAL A 223 10.73 -19.09 1.54
N THR A 224 12.00 -18.67 1.47
CA THR A 224 12.48 -17.46 2.15
C THR A 224 12.46 -16.29 1.19
N MET A 225 11.78 -15.22 1.58
CA MET A 225 11.64 -13.98 0.82
C MET A 225 12.23 -12.80 1.61
N THR A 226 12.40 -11.64 0.97
CA THR A 226 12.92 -10.44 1.64
C THR A 226 12.12 -10.04 2.89
N GLY A 227 10.83 -10.33 2.89
CA GLY A 227 9.90 -10.00 3.97
C GLY A 227 9.77 -11.04 5.08
N GLY A 228 10.28 -12.26 4.90
CA GLY A 228 10.03 -13.38 5.82
C GLY A 228 9.96 -14.72 5.09
N TRP A 229 9.46 -15.73 5.78
CA TRP A 229 9.29 -17.07 5.19
C TRP A 229 7.82 -17.39 4.92
N VAL A 230 7.58 -18.33 3.99
CA VAL A 230 6.27 -18.87 3.60
C VAL A 230 6.33 -20.39 3.64
N SER A 231 5.39 -21.06 4.33
CA SER A 231 5.25 -22.52 4.31
C SER A 231 4.44 -22.93 3.07
N LEU A 232 5.11 -23.60 2.14
CA LEU A 232 4.49 -24.06 0.90
C LEU A 232 3.47 -25.14 1.16
N SER A 233 3.76 -26.06 2.08
CA SER A 233 2.83 -27.14 2.47
C SER A 233 1.56 -26.58 3.11
N ALA A 234 1.68 -25.59 4.00
CA ALA A 234 0.52 -24.96 4.61
C ALA A 234 -0.33 -24.19 3.58
N VAL A 235 0.31 -23.50 2.63
CA VAL A 235 -0.38 -22.81 1.53
C VAL A 235 -1.07 -23.81 0.60
N ALA A 236 -0.38 -24.86 0.15
CA ALA A 236 -0.92 -25.88 -0.74
C ALA A 236 -2.18 -26.54 -0.17
N LEU A 237 -2.13 -26.93 1.12
CA LEU A 237 -3.29 -27.47 1.83
C LEU A 237 -4.43 -26.46 1.96
N THR A 238 -4.11 -25.18 2.17
CA THR A 238 -5.11 -24.12 2.33
C THR A 238 -5.76 -23.76 0.99
N ALA A 239 -4.99 -23.71 -0.08
CA ALA A 239 -5.44 -23.35 -1.42
C ALA A 239 -5.94 -24.54 -2.24
N LEU A 240 -5.83 -25.76 -1.70
CA LEU A 240 -6.18 -27.02 -2.39
C LEU A 240 -5.41 -27.19 -3.71
N CYS A 241 -4.12 -26.85 -3.71
CA CYS A 241 -3.23 -26.97 -4.87
C CYS A 241 -2.02 -27.86 -4.53
N SER A 242 -1.18 -28.18 -5.51
CA SER A 242 0.08 -28.88 -5.23
C SER A 242 1.11 -27.94 -4.58
N VAL A 243 2.12 -28.52 -3.93
CA VAL A 243 3.22 -27.76 -3.31
C VAL A 243 4.08 -27.08 -4.38
N GLU A 244 4.26 -27.72 -5.52
CA GLU A 244 4.96 -27.18 -6.69
C GLU A 244 4.22 -25.99 -7.28
N GLU A 245 2.89 -26.05 -7.39
CA GLU A 245 2.07 -24.92 -7.83
C GLU A 245 2.21 -23.72 -6.89
N ALA A 246 2.17 -23.97 -5.58
CA ALA A 246 2.40 -22.94 -4.58
C ALA A 246 3.80 -22.33 -4.71
N LYS A 247 4.83 -23.17 -4.87
CA LYS A 247 6.23 -22.74 -5.04
C LYS A 247 6.39 -21.83 -6.26
N LEU A 248 5.89 -22.26 -7.42
CA LEU A 248 5.97 -21.49 -8.67
C LEU A 248 5.24 -20.15 -8.56
N ALA A 249 4.12 -20.09 -7.82
CA ALA A 249 3.39 -18.85 -7.61
C ALA A 249 4.18 -17.85 -6.75
N PHE A 250 4.86 -18.31 -5.70
CA PHE A 250 5.68 -17.42 -4.85
C PHE A 250 7.01 -17.03 -5.50
N GLU A 251 7.61 -17.88 -6.32
CA GLU A 251 8.82 -17.55 -7.07
C GLU A 251 8.60 -16.41 -8.07
N ARG A 252 7.38 -16.23 -8.59
CA ARG A 252 7.01 -15.10 -9.46
C ARG A 252 6.93 -13.76 -8.72
N GLU A 253 6.86 -13.76 -7.39
CA GLU A 253 6.77 -12.56 -6.55
C GLU A 253 8.12 -12.18 -5.90
N LEU A 254 9.20 -12.94 -6.16
CA LEU A 254 10.57 -12.64 -5.74
C LEU A 254 11.21 -11.57 -6.63
#